data_AF-A0A7Y3TWR6-F1
#
_entry.id   AF-A0A7Y3TWR6-F1
#
_cell.length_a   1.000
_cell.length_b   1.000
_cell.length_c   1.000
_cell.angle_alpha   90.00
_cell.angle_beta   90.00
_cell.angle_gamma   90.00
#
_symmetry.space_group_name_H-M   'P 1'
#
loop_
_entity.id
_entity.type
_entity.pdbx_description
1 polymer ?
#
loop_
_entity_poly.entity_id
_entity_poly.type
_entity_poly.pdbx_seq_one_letter_code
_entity_poly.pdbx_strand_id
1 'polypeptide(L)'
;MSAGSTGQSAHNDDEPRFPDLDSTYLDTGDFIDPDAVLRISEGQHKDQVRRLLCHPHFSEGIFNVCEWDYAFNIYTGEGSAYITCQYKLRFDEGKWVTSSHWRDPQCPVLSAYAIIIGYKDVTQRGDTSCPSRYASSL
;
A
#
# COMPACT_ATOMS: atom_id res chain seq x y z
N MET A 1 26.52 30.33 -31.11
CA MET A 1 26.17 30.68 -29.74
C MET A 1 24.88 29.97 -29.40
N SER A 2 24.91 29.12 -28.38
CA SER A 2 23.79 28.35 -27.87
C SER A 2 22.71 29.26 -27.25
N ALA A 3 21.45 28.84 -27.35
CA ALA A 3 20.49 28.99 -26.27
C ALA A 3 19.47 27.86 -26.38
N GLY A 4 19.59 26.89 -25.48
CA GLY A 4 18.55 25.89 -25.24
C GLY A 4 17.38 26.54 -24.54
N SER A 5 16.17 26.11 -24.90
CA SER A 5 14.97 26.41 -24.11
C SER A 5 14.68 25.19 -23.24
N THR A 6 14.77 25.45 -21.94
CA THR A 6 14.39 24.58 -20.82
C THR A 6 12.96 24.06 -20.94
N GLY A 7 12.79 22.79 -20.59
CA GLY A 7 11.50 22.12 -20.53
C GLY A 7 10.57 22.63 -19.42
N GLN A 8 9.30 22.33 -19.61
CA GLN A 8 8.29 22.28 -18.56
C GLN A 8 7.50 20.99 -18.82
N SER A 9 7.80 19.93 -18.08
CA SER A 9 7.00 18.70 -18.12
C SER A 9 5.63 19.03 -17.55
N ALA A 10 4.57 18.86 -18.33
CA ALA A 10 3.20 19.01 -17.86
C ALA A 10 2.98 18.07 -16.66
N HIS A 11 2.48 18.61 -15.54
CA HIS A 11 2.02 17.78 -14.43
C HIS A 11 0.75 17.05 -14.88
N ASN A 12 0.85 15.74 -15.03
CA ASN A 12 -0.32 14.87 -15.15
C ASN A 12 -0.82 14.61 -13.73
N ASP A 13 -1.99 15.15 -13.38
CA ASP A 13 -2.63 14.91 -12.08
C ASP A 13 -3.11 13.45 -11.92
N ASP A 14 -3.03 12.64 -12.98
CA ASP A 14 -3.39 11.22 -12.97
C ASP A 14 -2.35 10.32 -12.29
N GLU A 15 -1.06 10.70 -12.25
CA GLU A 15 -0.01 9.83 -11.72
C GLU A 15 -0.08 9.75 -10.19
N PRO A 16 -0.12 8.53 -9.58
CA PRO A 16 -0.19 8.37 -8.14
C PRO A 16 1.07 8.91 -7.45
N ARG A 17 0.89 9.89 -6.56
CA ARG A 17 1.98 10.42 -5.72
C ARG A 17 2.04 9.67 -4.40
N PHE A 18 3.16 9.04 -4.12
CA PHE A 18 3.38 8.33 -2.87
C PHE A 18 4.06 9.25 -1.84
N PRO A 19 3.68 9.19 -0.56
CA PRO A 19 4.41 9.86 0.51
C PRO A 19 5.83 9.28 0.65
N ASP A 20 6.74 10.02 1.27
CA ASP A 20 8.05 9.48 1.63
C ASP A 20 7.89 8.35 2.65
N LEU A 21 8.64 7.26 2.50
CA LEU A 21 8.47 6.09 3.36
C LEU A 21 8.64 6.44 4.84
N ASP A 22 9.62 7.29 5.17
CA ASP A 22 9.92 7.75 6.54
C ASP A 22 8.83 8.64 7.16
N SER A 23 7.77 8.98 6.42
CA SER A 23 6.60 9.70 6.94
C SER A 23 5.51 8.78 7.50
N THR A 24 5.71 7.46 7.42
CA THR A 24 4.87 6.45 8.10
C THR A 24 4.97 6.60 9.61
N TYR A 25 3.87 6.41 10.35
CA TYR A 25 3.92 6.40 11.82
C TYR A 25 4.58 5.14 12.40
N LEU A 26 4.87 4.16 11.54
CA LEU A 26 5.52 2.90 11.93
C LEU A 26 7.05 2.99 11.92
N ASP A 27 7.64 4.08 11.39
CA ASP A 27 9.06 4.18 11.00
C ASP A 27 9.57 3.04 10.07
N THR A 28 8.64 2.21 9.55
CA THR A 28 8.85 1.06 8.66
C THR A 28 7.53 0.67 7.95
N GLY A 29 7.48 -0.50 7.30
CA GLY A 29 6.24 -1.13 6.83
C GLY A 29 5.69 -2.17 7.81
N ASP A 30 4.46 -2.62 7.58
CA ASP A 30 3.85 -3.73 8.33
C ASP A 30 3.78 -4.99 7.46
N PHE A 31 3.81 -6.16 8.09
CA PHE A 31 3.60 -7.42 7.38
C PHE A 31 2.10 -7.63 7.16
N ILE A 32 1.71 -7.79 5.89
CA ILE A 32 0.34 -8.05 5.49
C ILE A 32 0.24 -9.45 4.88
N ASP A 33 -0.92 -10.09 5.07
CA ASP A 33 -1.26 -11.30 4.33
C ASP A 33 -1.32 -10.97 2.82
N PRO A 34 -0.46 -11.55 1.97
CA PRO A 34 -0.49 -11.28 0.54
C PRO A 34 -1.85 -11.60 -0.10
N ASP A 35 -2.58 -12.59 0.42
CA ASP A 35 -3.94 -12.90 -0.03
C ASP A 35 -4.91 -11.73 0.21
N ALA A 36 -4.71 -10.95 1.28
CA ALA A 36 -5.56 -9.79 1.57
C ALA A 36 -5.37 -8.67 0.55
N VAL A 37 -4.12 -8.42 0.12
CA VAL A 37 -3.80 -7.40 -0.89
C VAL A 37 -4.33 -7.81 -2.26
N LEU A 38 -4.19 -9.08 -2.65
CA LEU A 38 -4.71 -9.59 -3.92
C LEU A 38 -6.24 -9.63 -4.00
N ARG A 39 -6.94 -9.58 -2.87
CA ARG A 39 -8.41 -9.48 -2.83
C ARG A 39 -8.94 -8.07 -3.02
N ILE A 40 -8.07 -7.06 -3.07
CA ILE A 40 -8.50 -5.68 -3.33
C ILE A 40 -8.86 -5.51 -4.80
N SER A 41 -10.01 -4.91 -5.06
CA SER A 41 -10.51 -4.65 -6.40
C SER A 41 -11.26 -3.33 -6.46
N GLU A 42 -11.33 -2.74 -7.66
CA GLU A 42 -12.23 -1.63 -7.96
C GLU A 42 -13.68 -1.97 -7.58
N GLY A 43 -14.43 -0.96 -7.15
CA GLY A 43 -15.82 -1.09 -6.72
C GLY A 43 -16.01 -1.65 -5.30
N GLN A 44 -14.94 -1.93 -4.55
CA GLN A 44 -15.07 -2.28 -3.13
C GLN A 44 -15.30 -1.04 -2.27
N HIS A 45 -16.16 -1.15 -1.25
CA HIS A 45 -16.33 -0.07 -0.28
C HIS A 45 -15.12 0.01 0.65
N LYS A 46 -14.75 1.23 1.05
CA LYS A 46 -13.65 1.53 1.96
C LYS A 46 -13.67 0.72 3.27
N ASP A 47 -14.85 0.38 3.79
CA ASP A 47 -14.97 -0.49 4.97
C ASP A 47 -14.56 -1.95 4.71
N GLN A 48 -14.74 -2.45 3.48
CA GLN A 48 -14.25 -3.77 3.10
C GLN A 48 -12.74 -3.77 2.99
N VAL A 49 -12.17 -2.72 2.40
CA VAL A 49 -10.72 -2.51 2.39
C VAL A 49 -10.19 -2.50 3.83
N ARG A 50 -10.82 -1.76 4.74
CA ARG A 50 -10.42 -1.71 6.15
C ARG A 50 -10.46 -3.06 6.86
N ARG A 51 -11.35 -3.96 6.45
CA ARG A 51 -11.40 -5.33 6.99
C ARG A 51 -10.28 -6.22 6.45
N LEU A 52 -9.74 -5.91 5.28
CA LEU A 52 -8.65 -6.67 4.63
C LEU A 52 -7.28 -6.12 5.03
N LEU A 53 -7.09 -4.80 4.90
CA LEU A 53 -5.81 -4.10 5.00
C LEU A 53 -5.69 -3.16 6.20
N CYS A 54 -6.72 -3.05 7.03
CA CYS A 54 -6.72 -2.21 8.23
C CYS A 54 -6.68 -0.71 7.93
N HIS A 55 -6.12 0.07 8.85
CA HIS A 55 -5.97 1.51 8.67
C HIS A 55 -4.74 1.79 7.77
N PRO A 56 -4.75 2.90 7.01
CA PRO A 56 -3.56 3.39 6.31
C PRO A 56 -2.34 3.52 7.24
N HIS A 57 -1.13 3.48 6.68
CA HIS A 57 0.12 3.65 7.43
C HIS A 57 0.64 5.10 7.43
N PHE A 58 -0.05 5.99 6.71
CA PHE A 58 0.31 7.41 6.59
C PHE A 58 -0.82 8.30 7.08
N SER A 59 -0.48 9.48 7.57
CA SER A 59 -1.47 10.47 7.98
C SER A 59 -2.27 10.96 6.77
N GLU A 60 -3.55 10.62 6.77
CA GLU A 60 -4.52 11.21 5.87
C GLU A 60 -4.80 12.61 6.40
N GLY A 61 -4.36 13.63 5.66
CA GLY A 61 -4.67 15.01 5.99
C GLY A 61 -6.17 15.22 6.19
N ILE A 62 -6.54 16.32 6.86
CA ILE A 62 -7.91 16.63 7.30
C ILE A 62 -8.90 16.91 6.15
N PHE A 63 -8.44 16.88 4.89
CA PHE A 63 -9.25 17.20 3.71
C PHE A 63 -9.04 16.16 2.60
N ASN A 64 -10.14 15.58 2.14
CA ASN A 64 -10.22 14.58 1.06
C ASN A 64 -9.51 13.25 1.35
N VAL A 65 -10.14 12.44 2.22
CA VAL A 65 -9.77 11.04 2.54
C VAL A 65 -10.02 10.09 1.34
N CYS A 66 -9.77 10.56 0.13
CA CYS A 66 -9.94 9.85 -1.12
C CYS A 66 -8.70 9.01 -1.46
N GLU A 67 -7.61 9.13 -0.70
CA GLU A 67 -6.42 8.30 -0.89
C GLU A 67 -6.03 7.64 0.43
N TRP A 68 -5.78 6.32 0.39
CA TRP A 68 -5.20 5.54 1.47
C TRP A 68 -3.84 5.02 1.03
N ASP A 69 -2.80 5.33 1.79
CA ASP A 69 -1.43 4.90 1.54
C ASP A 69 -0.99 3.85 2.58
N TYR A 70 -0.25 2.85 2.11
CA TYR A 70 0.26 1.74 2.91
C TYR A 70 1.74 1.52 2.63
N ALA A 71 2.44 1.01 3.64
CA ALA A 71 3.79 0.48 3.55
C ALA A 71 3.77 -0.98 4.00
N PHE A 72 3.94 -1.91 3.07
CA PHE A 72 3.88 -3.35 3.30
C PHE A 72 5.25 -3.99 3.22
N ASN A 73 5.62 -4.79 4.22
CA ASN A 73 6.79 -5.65 4.14
C ASN A 73 6.41 -6.95 3.44
N ILE A 74 7.07 -7.25 2.33
CA ILE A 74 6.79 -8.41 1.48
C ILE A 74 8.05 -9.25 1.36
N TYR A 75 7.93 -10.54 1.70
CA TYR A 75 9.05 -11.47 1.62
C TYR A 75 9.47 -11.72 0.17
N THR A 76 10.78 -11.78 -0.05
CA THR A 76 11.36 -12.03 -1.38
C THR A 76 11.34 -13.52 -1.76
N GLY A 77 11.07 -14.40 -0.78
CA GLY A 77 11.23 -15.85 -0.90
C GLY A 77 12.65 -16.34 -0.56
N GLU A 78 13.59 -15.43 -0.29
CA GLU A 78 14.96 -15.75 0.11
C GLU A 78 15.09 -15.78 1.64
N GLY A 79 14.70 -16.89 2.25
CA GLY A 79 14.73 -17.04 3.71
C GLY A 79 13.81 -16.03 4.41
N SER A 80 14.37 -15.20 5.29
CA SER A 80 13.64 -14.14 6.00
C SER A 80 13.78 -12.75 5.36
N ALA A 81 14.38 -12.65 4.17
CA ALA A 81 14.54 -11.38 3.48
C ALA A 81 13.19 -10.83 3.00
N TYR A 82 13.01 -9.52 3.14
CA TYR A 82 11.82 -8.79 2.71
C TYR A 82 12.21 -7.43 2.13
N ILE A 83 11.31 -6.86 1.34
CA ILE A 83 11.37 -5.47 0.91
C ILE A 83 10.13 -4.71 1.42
N THR A 84 10.24 -3.40 1.56
CA THR A 84 9.10 -2.54 1.89
C THR A 84 8.51 -1.93 0.62
N CYS A 85 7.25 -2.23 0.37
CA CYS A 85 6.49 -1.82 -0.80
C CYS A 85 5.43 -0.80 -0.42
N GLN A 86 5.33 0.29 -1.18
CA GLN A 86 4.24 1.24 -1.01
C GLN A 86 3.06 0.93 -1.93
N TYR A 87 1.87 0.94 -1.35
CA TYR A 87 0.62 0.64 -2.02
C TYR A 87 -0.39 1.75 -1.74
N LYS A 88 -1.06 2.24 -2.78
CA LYS A 88 -2.06 3.31 -2.68
C LYS A 88 -3.40 2.84 -3.20
N LEU A 89 -4.45 3.20 -2.49
CA LEU A 89 -5.83 3.10 -2.94
C LEU A 89 -6.44 4.48 -3.11
N ARG A 90 -7.13 4.68 -4.23
CA ARG A 90 -7.97 5.85 -4.46
C ARG A 90 -9.44 5.47 -4.29
N PHE A 91 -10.21 6.39 -3.73
CA PHE A 91 -11.64 6.29 -3.51
C PHE A 91 -12.37 7.47 -4.12
N ASP A 92 -13.62 7.26 -4.53
CA ASP A 92 -14.54 8.34 -4.87
C ASP A 92 -15.20 8.94 -3.62
N GLU A 93 -16.04 9.96 -3.81
CA GLU A 93 -16.82 10.59 -2.73
C GLU A 93 -17.78 9.60 -2.03
N GLY A 94 -18.21 8.56 -2.75
CA GLY A 94 -19.01 7.45 -2.25
C GLY A 94 -18.21 6.42 -1.44
N LYS A 95 -16.89 6.62 -1.29
CA LYS A 95 -15.95 5.72 -0.60
C LYS A 95 -15.77 4.37 -1.30
N TRP A 96 -15.93 4.33 -2.62
CA TRP A 96 -15.68 3.15 -3.44
C TRP A 96 -14.29 3.20 -4.05
N VAL A 97 -13.57 2.08 -4.05
CA VAL A 97 -12.25 1.98 -4.69
C VAL A 97 -12.39 2.28 -6.18
N THR A 98 -11.65 3.28 -6.64
CA THR A 98 -11.58 3.67 -8.06
C THR A 98 -10.31 3.16 -8.73
N SER A 99 -9.22 3.01 -7.98
CA SER A 99 -7.96 2.45 -8.50
C SER A 99 -7.02 2.03 -7.37
N SER A 100 -6.05 1.19 -7.72
CA SER A 100 -4.97 0.79 -6.83
C SER A 100 -3.62 0.84 -7.53
N HIS A 101 -2.58 1.23 -6.79
CA HIS A 101 -1.26 1.52 -7.35
C HIS A 101 -0.16 0.97 -6.47
N TRP A 102 0.80 0.29 -7.08
CA TRP A 102 2.08 -0.04 -6.44
C TRP A 102 3.12 1.00 -6.86
N ARG A 103 3.92 1.47 -5.90
CA ARG A 103 5.04 2.37 -6.22
C ARG A 103 6.12 1.68 -7.05
N ASP A 104 6.41 0.42 -6.73
CA ASP A 104 7.40 -0.41 -7.43
C ASP A 104 6.71 -1.60 -8.10
N PRO A 105 6.92 -1.83 -9.42
CA PRO A 105 6.30 -2.91 -10.16
C PRO A 105 6.70 -4.32 -9.70
N GLN A 106 7.79 -4.49 -8.94
CA GLN A 106 8.19 -5.80 -8.41
C GLN A 106 7.27 -6.29 -7.27
N CYS A 107 6.64 -5.37 -6.54
CA CYS A 107 5.81 -5.66 -5.36
C CYS A 107 4.59 -6.56 -5.62
N PRO A 108 3.76 -6.34 -6.67
CA PRO A 108 2.66 -7.25 -6.96
C PRO A 108 3.13 -8.65 -7.35
N VAL A 109 4.28 -8.76 -8.02
CA VAL A 109 4.87 -10.06 -8.39
C VAL A 109 5.31 -10.82 -7.15
N LEU A 110 5.99 -10.16 -6.22
CA LEU A 110 6.40 -10.77 -4.95
C LEU A 110 5.20 -11.17 -4.08
N SER A 111 4.14 -10.36 -4.06
CA SER A 111 2.89 -10.68 -3.36
C SER A 111 2.27 -11.98 -3.88
N ALA A 112 2.19 -12.13 -5.20
CA ALA A 112 1.67 -13.34 -5.82
C ALA A 112 2.62 -14.54 -5.66
N TYR A 113 3.93 -14.31 -5.78
CA TYR A 113 4.95 -15.34 -5.63
C TYR A 113 4.96 -15.95 -4.23
N ALA A 114 4.79 -15.12 -3.19
CA ALA A 114 4.69 -15.55 -1.80
C ALA A 114 3.60 -16.63 -1.60
N ILE A 115 2.46 -16.50 -2.31
CA ILE A 115 1.37 -17.48 -2.24
C ILE A 115 1.77 -18.80 -2.92
N ILE A 116 2.41 -18.74 -4.09
CA ILE A 116 2.77 -19.92 -4.89
C ILE A 116 3.80 -20.80 -4.19
N ILE A 117 4.79 -20.20 -3.53
CA ILE A 117 5.84 -20.96 -2.82
C ILE A 117 5.34 -21.60 -1.52
N GLY A 118 4.05 -21.48 -1.20
CA GLY A 118 3.47 -22.09 -0.02
C GLY A 118 4.07 -21.46 1.23
N TYR A 119 3.83 -20.16 1.41
CA TYR A 119 4.15 -19.38 2.60
C TYR A 119 3.75 -20.12 3.89
N LYS A 120 4.61 -21.00 4.39
CA LYS A 120 4.31 -21.87 5.53
C LYS A 120 5.37 -21.85 6.62
N ASP A 121 6.52 -21.22 6.39
CA ASP A 121 7.56 -21.11 7.43
C ASP A 121 7.65 -19.73 8.09
N VAL A 122 6.87 -18.72 7.65
CA VAL A 122 7.01 -17.34 8.17
C VAL A 122 5.74 -16.80 8.86
N THR A 123 4.54 -17.34 8.60
CA THR A 123 3.24 -16.84 9.11
C THR A 123 2.75 -17.46 10.41
N GLN A 124 3.50 -18.33 11.09
CA GLN A 124 3.01 -19.02 12.30
C GLN A 124 3.15 -18.20 13.60
N ARG A 125 3.51 -16.92 13.54
CA ARG A 125 3.26 -16.00 14.66
C ARG A 125 1.96 -15.27 14.33
N GLY A 126 1.03 -15.22 15.29
CA GLY A 126 -0.35 -14.77 15.10
C GLY A 126 -0.51 -13.29 14.75
N ASP A 127 -0.01 -12.91 13.57
CA ASP A 127 -0.05 -11.56 13.02
C ASP A 127 -1.40 -11.42 12.31
N THR A 128 -2.44 -11.23 13.12
CA THR A 128 -3.73 -10.75 12.64
C THR A 128 -3.48 -9.46 11.87
N SER A 129 -3.87 -9.43 10.59
CA SER A 129 -3.67 -8.28 9.69
C SER A 129 -4.01 -6.95 10.35
N CYS A 130 -5.02 -6.92 11.24
CA CYS A 130 -5.32 -5.76 12.08
C CYS A 130 -5.15 -6.09 13.58
N PRO A 131 -4.04 -5.72 14.23
CA PRO A 131 -3.97 -5.76 15.68
C PRO A 131 -5.02 -4.80 16.26
N SER A 132 -5.90 -5.30 17.14
CA SER A 132 -6.98 -4.53 17.78
C SER A 132 -6.52 -3.23 18.48
N ARG A 133 -5.22 -3.05 18.73
CA ARG A 133 -4.65 -1.87 19.39
C ARG A 133 -4.54 -0.63 18.49
N TYR A 134 -4.67 -0.76 17.18
CA TYR A 134 -4.58 0.37 16.24
C TYR A 134 -5.95 0.89 15.76
N ALA A 135 -7.04 0.51 16.44
CA ALA A 135 -8.40 0.91 16.10
C ALA A 135 -8.91 2.18 16.82
N SER A 136 -8.06 2.89 17.57
CA SER A 136 -8.51 3.97 18.47
C SER A 136 -7.82 5.32 18.30
N SER A 137 -7.04 5.54 17.25
CA SER A 137 -6.47 6.87 16.99
C SER A 137 -7.39 7.62 16.03
N LEU A 138 -8.34 8.35 16.62
CA LEU A 138 -9.13 9.41 15.99
C LEU A 138 -8.33 10.71 15.89
#